data_AF-A0A1F7V8D3-F1
#
_entry.id   AF-A0A1F7V8D3-F1
#
_cell.length_a   1.000
_cell.length_b   1.000
_cell.length_c   1.000
_cell.angle_alpha   90.00
_cell.angle_beta   90.00
_cell.angle_gamma   90.00
#
_symmetry.space_group_name_H-M   'P 1'
#
loop_
_entity.id
_entity.type
_entity.pdbx_description
1 polymer ?
#
loop_
_entity_poly.entity_id
_entity_poly.type
_entity_poly.pdbx_seq_one_letter_code
_entity_poly.pdbx_strand_id
1 'polypeptide(L)'
;MSVLKRLAANLALGDLLQDLHRTIGPSRPVTVWKQTCSHSDVVIRVHDRKDLPGHILVIAIDCNGGVKEVLCFDEVPDRWALWHWRCPSNPEFKGDIPPLLDSARTQHWFDPNEICDDNSYCELRPEFRQRQRGGGFVPIGDPLA
;
A
#
# COMPACT_ATOMS: atom_id res chain seq x y z
N MET A 1 15.33 4.61 -16.24
CA MET A 1 14.07 4.46 -15.48
C MET A 1 14.40 3.73 -14.19
N SER A 2 13.95 4.18 -13.01
CA SER A 2 14.25 3.46 -11.75
C SER A 2 13.59 2.08 -11.74
N VAL A 3 14.15 1.14 -10.98
CA VAL A 3 13.61 -0.21 -10.84
C VAL A 3 12.16 -0.17 -10.33
N LEU A 4 11.85 0.73 -9.39
CA LEU A 4 10.48 0.92 -8.89
C LEU A 4 9.52 1.40 -9.98
N LYS A 5 9.93 2.36 -10.82
CA LYS A 5 9.08 2.82 -11.94
C LYS A 5 8.76 1.68 -12.91
N ARG A 6 9.73 0.79 -13.18
CA ARG A 6 9.49 -0.41 -13.98
C ARG A 6 8.50 -1.36 -13.31
N LEU A 7 8.71 -1.65 -12.02
CA LEU A 7 7.81 -2.53 -11.26
C LEU A 7 6.38 -1.98 -11.24
N ALA A 8 6.22 -0.69 -10.93
CA ALA A 8 4.93 -0.01 -10.91
C ALA A 8 4.24 0.01 -12.29
N ALA A 9 5.01 0.05 -13.38
CA ALA A 9 4.49 0.03 -14.74
C ALA A 9 3.82 -1.31 -15.14
N ASN A 10 3.93 -2.37 -14.34
CA ASN A 10 3.18 -3.61 -14.58
C ASN A 10 1.67 -3.44 -14.31
N LEU A 11 1.26 -2.44 -13.53
CA LEU A 11 -0.13 -2.08 -13.20
C LEU A 11 -0.96 -3.17 -12.47
N ALA A 12 -0.58 -4.43 -12.50
CA ALA A 12 -1.21 -5.53 -11.77
C ALA A 12 -0.20 -6.17 -10.80
N LEU A 13 -0.67 -6.53 -9.60
CA LEU A 13 0.17 -7.12 -8.57
C LEU A 13 0.84 -8.42 -9.02
N GLY A 14 0.10 -9.29 -9.72
CA GLY A 14 0.64 -10.57 -10.21
C GLY A 14 1.84 -10.37 -11.14
N ASP A 15 1.70 -9.47 -12.13
CA ASP A 15 2.75 -9.15 -13.10
C ASP A 15 3.94 -8.47 -12.41
N LEU A 16 3.69 -7.57 -11.46
CA LEU A 16 4.73 -6.95 -10.63
C LEU A 16 5.54 -8.00 -9.87
N LEU A 17 4.87 -8.95 -9.20
CA LEU A 17 5.53 -10.00 -8.43
C LEU A 17 6.33 -10.95 -9.33
N GLN A 18 5.82 -11.26 -10.53
CA GLN A 18 6.55 -12.06 -11.51
C GLN A 18 7.80 -11.34 -12.02
N ASP A 19 7.70 -10.04 -12.35
CA ASP A 19 8.85 -9.25 -12.78
C ASP A 19 9.88 -9.10 -11.65
N LEU A 20 9.43 -8.83 -10.42
CA LEU A 20 10.27 -8.79 -9.22
C LEU A 20 11.03 -10.11 -9.04
N HIS A 21 10.32 -11.25 -9.11
CA HIS A 21 10.94 -12.56 -8.97
C HIS A 21 12.00 -12.84 -10.05
N ARG A 22 11.68 -12.51 -11.31
CA ARG A 22 12.58 -12.75 -12.45
C ARG A 22 13.84 -11.89 -12.41
N THR A 23 13.72 -10.65 -11.94
CA THR A 23 14.78 -9.64 -12.13
C THR A 23 15.54 -9.34 -10.84
N ILE A 24 14.84 -9.27 -9.72
CA ILE A 24 15.43 -9.04 -8.40
C ILE A 24 15.65 -10.37 -7.68
N GLY A 25 14.66 -11.26 -7.64
CA GLY A 25 14.81 -12.59 -7.07
C GLY A 25 13.77 -12.93 -6.01
N PRO A 26 14.03 -13.94 -5.17
CA PRO A 26 13.09 -14.40 -4.16
C PRO A 26 12.68 -13.27 -3.20
N SER A 27 11.38 -13.19 -2.95
CA SER A 27 10.76 -12.31 -1.97
C SER A 27 9.73 -13.07 -1.16
N ARG A 28 9.37 -12.54 0.00
CA ARG A 28 8.34 -13.12 0.86
C ARG A 28 7.34 -12.06 1.33
N PRO A 29 6.05 -12.42 1.49
CA PRO A 29 5.09 -11.54 2.13
C PRO A 29 5.47 -11.31 3.59
N VAL A 30 5.34 -10.07 4.04
CA VAL A 30 5.46 -9.69 5.45
C VAL A 30 4.07 -9.56 6.05
N THR A 31 3.22 -8.76 5.42
CA THR A 31 1.85 -8.47 5.88
C THR A 31 1.05 -7.80 4.76
N VAL A 32 -0.25 -7.71 4.94
CA VAL A 32 -1.16 -6.92 4.10
C VAL A 32 -1.96 -6.02 5.02
N TRP A 33 -1.93 -4.72 4.78
CA TRP A 33 -2.69 -3.74 5.53
C TRP A 33 -3.85 -3.23 4.68
N LYS A 34 -5.06 -3.47 5.14
CA LYS A 34 -6.27 -2.98 4.47
C LYS A 34 -6.67 -1.65 5.08
N GLN A 35 -6.75 -0.58 4.29
CA GLN A 35 -7.17 0.75 4.77
C GLN A 35 -8.56 1.14 4.29
N THR A 36 -9.15 0.49 3.31
CA THR A 36 -10.57 0.66 2.94
C THR A 36 -11.06 -0.64 2.30
N CYS A 37 -12.33 -0.68 1.90
CA CYS A 37 -12.84 -1.74 1.04
C CYS A 37 -12.14 -1.80 -0.33
N SER A 38 -11.54 -0.70 -0.76
CA SER A 38 -10.97 -0.50 -2.09
C SER A 38 -9.47 -0.30 -2.10
N HIS A 39 -8.80 -0.31 -0.93
CA HIS A 39 -7.35 -0.07 -0.82
C HIS A 39 -6.67 -1.05 0.14
N SER A 40 -5.56 -1.62 -0.31
CA SER A 40 -4.64 -2.38 0.53
C SER A 40 -3.19 -2.05 0.23
N ASP A 41 -2.33 -2.15 1.25
CA ASP A 41 -0.88 -2.13 1.11
C ASP A 41 -0.34 -3.54 1.30
N VAL A 42 0.29 -4.10 0.26
CA VAL A 42 0.99 -5.39 0.32
C VAL A 42 2.45 -5.12 0.65
N VAL A 43 2.90 -5.60 1.81
CA VAL A 43 4.26 -5.43 2.28
C VAL A 43 5.05 -6.69 2.03
N ILE A 44 6.12 -6.56 1.26
CA ILE A 44 7.01 -7.68 0.92
C ILE A 44 8.45 -7.37 1.31
N ARG A 45 9.18 -8.43 1.68
CA ARG A 45 10.62 -8.37 1.91
C ARG A 45 11.35 -9.10 0.80
N VAL A 46 12.34 -8.44 0.22
CA VAL A 46 13.27 -9.01 -0.75
C VAL A 46 14.53 -9.47 -0.01
N HIS A 47 14.96 -10.70 -0.27
CA HIS A 47 16.10 -11.29 0.42
C HIS A 47 17.45 -10.70 -0.05
N ASP A 48 17.62 -10.58 -1.36
CA ASP A 48 18.76 -9.93 -2.00
C ASP A 48 18.26 -8.68 -2.73
N ARG A 49 18.64 -7.49 -2.25
CA ARG A 49 18.14 -6.23 -2.80
C ARG A 49 18.57 -6.03 -4.26
N LYS A 50 19.69 -6.60 -4.70
CA LYS A 50 20.31 -6.30 -6.01
C LYS A 50 20.29 -4.79 -6.30
N ASP A 51 19.52 -4.38 -7.30
CA ASP A 51 19.37 -3.00 -7.76
C ASP A 51 18.27 -2.21 -7.01
N LEU A 52 17.55 -2.83 -6.06
CA LEU A 52 16.61 -2.12 -5.21
C LEU A 52 17.34 -1.26 -4.16
N PRO A 53 16.85 -0.05 -3.89
CA PRO A 53 17.42 0.82 -2.85
C PRO A 53 17.40 0.21 -1.44
N GLY A 54 16.39 -0.61 -1.13
CA GLY A 54 16.21 -1.26 0.17
C GLY A 54 15.54 -2.62 0.08
N HIS A 55 15.30 -3.24 1.23
CA HIS A 55 14.82 -4.61 1.35
C HIS A 55 13.29 -4.75 1.45
N ILE A 56 12.56 -3.65 1.69
CA ILE A 56 11.12 -3.66 1.87
C ILE A 56 10.46 -2.91 0.73
N LEU A 57 9.44 -3.53 0.13
CA LEU A 57 8.52 -2.86 -0.77
C LEU A 57 7.14 -2.80 -0.14
N VAL A 58 6.53 -1.62 -0.16
CA VAL A 58 5.12 -1.42 0.14
C VAL A 58 4.41 -1.13 -1.17
N ILE A 59 3.51 -2.03 -1.56
CA ILE A 59 2.79 -1.97 -2.84
C ILE A 59 1.33 -1.65 -2.54
N ALA A 60 0.94 -0.42 -2.85
CA ALA A 60 -0.42 0.06 -2.70
C ALA A 60 -1.26 -0.44 -3.89
N ILE A 61 -2.34 -1.15 -3.61
CA ILE A 61 -3.22 -1.78 -4.59
C ILE A 61 -4.69 -1.43 -4.34
N ASP A 62 -5.49 -1.46 -5.39
CA ASP A 62 -6.95 -1.50 -5.24
C ASP A 62 -7.49 -2.90 -4.91
N CYS A 63 -8.81 -3.01 -4.73
CA CYS A 63 -9.50 -4.27 -4.46
C CYS A 63 -9.30 -5.36 -5.53
N ASN A 64 -8.91 -4.99 -6.76
CA ASN A 64 -8.66 -5.93 -7.85
C ASN A 64 -7.17 -6.25 -8.03
N GLY A 65 -6.30 -5.74 -7.15
CA GLY A 65 -4.85 -5.92 -7.26
C GLY A 65 -4.18 -4.97 -8.26
N GLY A 66 -4.88 -3.90 -8.68
CA GLY A 66 -4.32 -2.86 -9.53
C GLY A 66 -3.34 -1.99 -8.76
N VAL A 67 -2.08 -1.94 -9.20
CA VAL A 67 -0.98 -1.22 -8.55
C VAL A 67 -1.16 0.30 -8.72
N LYS A 68 -1.11 1.00 -7.60
CA LYS A 68 -1.28 2.46 -7.49
C LYS A 68 0.03 3.16 -7.17
N GLU A 69 0.79 2.57 -6.25
CA GLU A 69 2.04 3.11 -5.75
C GLU A 69 2.95 1.97 -5.29
N VAL A 70 4.26 2.15 -5.48
CA VAL A 70 5.30 1.28 -4.93
C VAL A 70 6.28 2.16 -4.17
N LEU A 71 6.49 1.85 -2.89
CA LEU A 71 7.45 2.53 -2.02
C LEU A 71 8.56 1.55 -1.63
N CYS A 72 9.77 2.05 -1.45
CA CYS A 72 10.91 1.24 -1.01
C CYS A 72 11.53 1.81 0.28
N PHE A 73 11.74 0.91 1.25
CA PHE A 73 12.33 1.18 2.55
C PHE A 73 13.39 0.13 2.87
N ASP A 74 14.25 0.42 3.85
CA ASP A 74 15.17 -0.60 4.39
C ASP A 74 14.51 -1.45 5.48
N GLU A 75 13.55 -0.88 6.19
CA GLU A 75 12.80 -1.49 7.28
C GLU A 75 11.29 -1.41 7.03
N VAL A 76 10.53 -2.27 7.71
CA VAL A 76 9.06 -2.28 7.56
C VAL A 76 8.52 -1.02 8.27
N PRO A 77 7.86 -0.09 7.57
CA PRO A 77 7.29 1.08 8.22
C PRO A 77 6.17 0.67 9.18
N ASP A 78 5.89 1.50 10.19
CA ASP A 78 4.63 1.37 10.91
C ASP A 78 3.47 1.74 9.99
N ARG A 79 2.40 0.93 10.03
CA ARG A 79 1.21 1.14 9.19
C ARG A 79 0.65 2.55 9.36
N TRP A 80 0.49 3.01 10.60
CA TRP A 80 -0.17 4.28 10.89
C TRP A 80 0.74 5.48 10.66
N ALA A 81 2.06 5.31 10.81
CA ALA A 81 3.04 6.29 10.36
C ALA A 81 3.02 6.46 8.84
N LEU A 82 2.88 5.37 8.07
CA LEU A 82 2.76 5.43 6.61
C LEU A 82 1.49 6.18 6.19
N TRP A 83 0.36 5.90 6.84
CA TRP A 83 -0.89 6.62 6.58
C TRP A 83 -0.85 8.07 7.05
N HIS A 84 -0.12 8.38 8.11
CA HIS A 84 0.15 9.77 8.51
C HIS A 84 0.99 10.50 7.45
N TRP A 85 2.00 9.86 6.89
CA TRP A 85 2.79 10.43 5.79
C TRP A 85 1.94 10.68 4.52
N ARG A 86 0.97 9.80 4.22
CA ARG A 86 0.04 9.97 3.09
C ARG A 86 -1.05 11.01 3.34
N CYS A 87 -1.61 11.05 4.55
CA CYS A 87 -2.71 11.90 4.98
C CYS A 87 -2.33 12.69 6.26
N PRO A 88 -1.40 13.66 6.19
CA PRO A 88 -0.85 14.32 7.38
C PRO A 88 -1.86 15.17 8.14
N SER A 89 -2.98 15.54 7.51
CA SER A 89 -4.07 16.29 8.15
C SER A 89 -5.07 15.41 8.91
N ASN A 90 -5.00 14.08 8.76
CA ASN A 90 -5.91 13.17 9.45
C ASN A 90 -5.41 12.89 10.89
N PRO A 91 -6.12 13.36 11.92
CA PRO A 91 -5.64 13.28 13.31
C PRO A 91 -5.61 11.86 13.89
N GLU A 92 -6.23 10.88 13.23
CA GLU A 92 -6.23 9.48 13.70
C GLU A 92 -4.93 8.74 13.35
N PHE A 93 -4.16 9.24 12.37
CA PHE A 93 -2.86 8.73 12.00
C PHE A 93 -1.75 9.48 12.73
N LYS A 94 -0.69 8.76 13.11
CA LYS A 94 0.44 9.33 13.83
C LYS A 94 1.70 8.50 13.61
N GLY A 95 2.85 9.15 13.84
CA GLY A 95 4.17 8.53 13.76
C GLY A 95 4.95 8.99 12.54
N ASP A 96 6.24 8.64 12.53
CA ASP A 96 7.17 8.98 11.47
C ASP A 96 7.58 7.72 10.71
N ILE A 97 7.63 7.81 9.38
CA ILE A 97 8.12 6.71 8.56
C ILE A 97 9.64 6.60 8.63
N PRO A 98 10.21 5.39 8.48
CA PRO A 98 11.63 5.26 8.18
C PRO A 98 11.97 5.99 6.87
N PRO A 99 13.26 6.25 6.59
CA PRO A 99 13.68 6.92 5.35
C PRO A 99 13.09 6.24 4.10
N LEU A 100 12.28 7.00 3.34
CA LEU A 100 11.77 6.57 2.05
C LEU A 100 12.90 6.63 1.02
N LEU A 101 13.32 5.48 0.50
CA LEU A 101 14.50 5.37 -0.35
C LEU A 101 14.20 5.61 -1.83
N ASP A 102 13.03 5.18 -2.30
CA ASP A 102 12.50 5.50 -3.63
C ASP A 102 10.97 5.31 -3.62
N SER A 103 10.30 5.94 -4.58
CA SER A 103 8.85 5.80 -4.78
C SER A 103 8.47 5.90 -6.26
N ALA A 104 7.42 5.16 -6.64
CA ALA A 104 6.82 5.24 -7.96
C ALA A 104 5.29 5.19 -7.86
N ARG A 105 4.62 6.17 -8.46
CA ARG A 105 3.16 6.21 -8.61
C ARG A 105 2.77 5.84 -10.03
N THR A 106 1.65 5.15 -10.19
CA THR A 106 1.09 4.84 -11.51
C THR A 106 0.11 5.92 -11.95
N GLN A 107 -0.32 5.88 -13.21
CA GLN A 107 -1.39 6.76 -13.71
C GLN A 107 -2.74 6.53 -13.01
N HIS A 108 -2.89 5.40 -12.31
CA HIS A 108 -4.11 5.04 -11.58
C HIS A 108 -4.02 5.41 -10.09
N TRP A 109 -2.99 6.15 -9.69
CA TRP A 109 -2.83 6.61 -8.32
C TRP A 109 -4.08 7.35 -7.81
N PHE A 110 -4.39 7.15 -6.53
CA PHE A 110 -5.56 7.74 -5.85
C PHE A 110 -5.09 8.80 -4.84
N ASP A 111 -5.95 9.76 -4.51
CA ASP A 111 -5.70 10.66 -3.39
C ASP A 111 -6.00 9.94 -2.06
N PRO A 112 -5.01 9.75 -1.17
CA PRO A 112 -5.21 9.11 0.13
C PRO A 112 -6.26 9.81 1.02
N ASN A 113 -6.50 11.11 0.83
CA ASN A 113 -7.50 11.83 1.61
C ASN A 113 -8.93 11.47 1.17
N GLU A 114 -9.16 11.31 -0.14
CA GLU A 114 -10.48 10.96 -0.70
C GLU A 114 -10.95 9.58 -0.22
N ILE A 115 -10.03 8.63 -0.09
CA ILE A 115 -10.36 7.28 0.37
C ILE A 115 -10.60 7.21 1.90
N CYS A 116 -10.10 8.19 2.65
CA CYS A 116 -10.27 8.30 4.10
C CYS A 116 -11.51 9.13 4.47
N ASP A 117 -12.17 9.77 3.51
CA ASP A 117 -13.34 10.63 3.75
C ASP A 117 -14.51 9.89 4.43
N ASP A 118 -15.40 10.62 5.09
CA ASP A 118 -16.66 10.07 5.65
C ASP A 118 -17.59 9.52 4.54
N ASN A 119 -17.49 10.07 3.34
CA ASN A 119 -18.25 9.70 2.15
C ASN A 119 -17.41 8.89 1.15
N SER A 120 -16.25 8.37 1.58
CA SER A 120 -15.39 7.54 0.73
C SER A 120 -16.20 6.41 0.08
N TYR A 121 -15.98 6.17 -1.21
CA TYR A 121 -16.67 5.11 -1.93
C TYR A 121 -16.47 3.75 -1.24
N CYS A 122 -17.56 3.02 -1.06
CA CYS A 122 -17.52 1.66 -0.55
C CYS A 122 -18.66 0.83 -1.15
N GLU A 123 -18.30 -0.31 -1.74
CA GLU A 123 -19.25 -1.26 -2.36
C GLU A 123 -20.16 -1.94 -1.34
N LEU A 124 -19.73 -2.00 -0.08
CA LEU A 124 -20.57 -2.53 0.99
C LEU A 124 -21.71 -1.56 1.28
N ARG A 125 -22.91 -2.10 1.41
CA ARG A 125 -24.06 -1.34 1.87
C ARG A 125 -23.85 -0.85 3.32
N PRO A 126 -24.42 0.30 3.71
CA PRO A 126 -24.22 0.88 5.04
C PRO A 126 -24.46 -0.10 6.20
N GLU A 127 -25.43 -1.00 6.08
CA GLU A 127 -25.75 -1.99 7.11
C GLU A 127 -24.74 -3.14 7.25
N PHE A 128 -23.79 -3.28 6.31
CA PHE A 128 -22.74 -4.31 6.34
C PHE A 128 -21.33 -3.74 6.52
N ARG A 129 -21.20 -2.43 6.77
CA ARG A 129 -19.91 -1.78 6.90
C ARG A 129 -19.77 -1.01 8.20
N GLN A 130 -18.54 -0.92 8.68
CA GLN A 130 -18.15 -0.08 9.80
C GLN A 130 -17.00 0.83 9.39
N ARG A 131 -16.90 1.99 10.03
CA ARG A 131 -15.77 2.89 9.84
C ARG A 131 -14.55 2.28 10.54
N GLN A 132 -13.40 2.37 9.89
CA GLN A 132 -12.13 1.94 10.48
C GLN A 132 -11.32 3.17 10.91
N ARG A 133 -10.24 2.90 11.65
CA ARG A 133 -9.30 3.96 12.07
C ARG A 133 -8.78 4.77 10.89
N GLY A 134 -8.90 6.09 11.01
CA GLY A 134 -8.45 7.08 10.04
C GLY A 134 -9.21 7.04 8.72
N GLY A 135 -10.39 6.44 8.71
CA GLY A 135 -11.36 6.59 7.64
C GLY A 135 -11.38 5.48 6.62
N GLY A 136 -12.41 5.55 5.76
CA GLY A 136 -12.83 4.43 4.94
C GLY A 136 -13.66 3.40 5.69
N PHE A 137 -14.14 2.41 4.95
CA PHE A 137 -15.08 1.40 5.46
C PHE A 137 -14.56 -0.03 5.26
N VAL A 138 -14.85 -0.90 6.24
CA VAL A 138 -14.58 -2.34 6.20
C VAL A 138 -15.85 -3.13 6.55
N PRO A 139 -15.94 -4.42 6.21
CA PRO A 139 -17.04 -5.27 6.68
C PRO A 139 -17.20 -5.21 8.20
N ILE A 140 -18.45 -5.28 8.66
CA ILE A 140 -18.71 -5.47 10.09
C ILE A 140 -18.08 -6.79 10.54
N GLY A 141 -17.35 -6.74 11.66
CA GLY A 141 -16.64 -7.91 12.19
C GLY A 141 -15.33 -8.24 11.47
N ASP A 142 -14.82 -7.38 10.60
CA ASP A 142 -13.47 -7.51 10.05
C ASP A 142 -12.45 -7.47 11.21
N PRO A 143 -11.68 -8.55 11.45
CA PRO A 143 -10.74 -8.62 12.58
C PRO A 143 -9.54 -7.69 12.39
N LEU A 144 -9.41 -7.05 11.22
CA LEU A 144 -8.32 -6.13 10.87
C LEU A 144 -8.75 -4.65 10.88
N ALA A 145 -9.99 -4.37 11.30
CA ALA A 145 -10.59 -3.03 11.40
C ALA A 145 -10.01 -2.17 12.53
#